data_AF-A0A662T3N1-F1
#
_entry.id   AF-A0A662T3N1-F1
#
_cell.length_a   1.000
_cell.length_b   1.000
_cell.length_c   1.000
_cell.angle_alpha   90.00
_cell.angle_beta   90.00
_cell.angle_gamma   90.00
#
_symmetry.space_group_name_H-M   'P 1'
#
loop_
_entity.id
_entity.type
_entity.pdbx_description
1 polymer ?
#
loop_
_entity_poly.entity_id
_entity_poly.type
_entity_poly.pdbx_seq_one_letter_code
_entity_poly.pdbx_strand_id
1 'polypeptide(L)'
;AIVGNFTIALFVGGILSIITIKILHRFRKREYTYVLTIGMLLLIYTIVKMLGGNGELAALILGLMLSNYKLISKALNIESSLNISLLIYKLDEIQNEISFLFETLFFVFLGMVFTINIDTIVENLSIALIFTLILIVTRYFAVSLANKGSEVYGDRMTITILCAQGIVPASLSIYLLRYNLPLKYTFMTLITYIIILTNLVTTIGVWLISRGRY
;
A
#
# COMPACT_ATOMS: atom_id res chain seq x y z
N ALA A 1 -15.57 14.78 -9.07
CA ALA A 1 -15.67 13.52 -8.29
C ALA A 1 -14.37 13.21 -7.55
N ILE A 2 -13.25 12.93 -8.26
CA ILE A 2 -12.00 12.43 -7.65
C ILE A 2 -11.45 13.34 -6.54
N VAL A 3 -11.31 14.65 -6.79
CA VAL A 3 -10.83 15.61 -5.78
C VAL A 3 -11.73 15.61 -4.54
N GLY A 4 -13.05 15.55 -4.73
CA GLY A 4 -14.03 15.45 -3.65
C GLY A 4 -13.79 14.23 -2.77
N ASN A 5 -13.64 13.05 -3.38
CA ASN A 5 -13.45 11.80 -2.63
C ASN A 5 -12.16 11.83 -1.78
N PHE A 6 -11.09 12.43 -2.31
CA PHE A 6 -9.82 12.61 -1.58
C PHE A 6 -9.96 13.62 -0.44
N THR A 7 -10.58 14.77 -0.69
CA THR A 7 -10.78 15.79 0.35
C THR A 7 -11.64 15.27 1.48
N ILE A 8 -12.73 14.56 1.19
CA ILE A 8 -13.59 13.95 2.21
C ILE A 8 -12.80 12.93 3.03
N ALA A 9 -12.00 12.07 2.39
CA ALA A 9 -11.16 11.12 3.09
C ALA A 9 -10.15 11.81 4.02
N LEU A 10 -9.48 12.87 3.55
CA LEU A 10 -8.53 13.67 4.34
C LEU A 10 -9.19 14.33 5.55
N PHE A 11 -10.25 15.11 5.34
CA PHE A 11 -10.89 15.87 6.40
C PHE A 11 -11.68 14.99 7.37
N VAL A 12 -12.61 14.19 6.85
CA VAL A 12 -13.47 13.35 7.70
C VAL A 12 -12.66 12.24 8.33
N GLY A 13 -11.79 11.57 7.56
CA GLY A 13 -10.88 10.56 8.09
C GLY A 13 -9.99 11.15 9.18
N GLY A 14 -9.36 12.30 8.94
CA GLY A 14 -8.51 12.96 9.93
C GLY A 14 -9.24 13.31 11.23
N ILE A 15 -10.44 13.90 11.16
CA ILE A 15 -11.26 14.22 12.35
C ILE A 15 -11.59 12.94 13.13
N LEU A 16 -12.07 11.89 12.45
CA LEU A 16 -12.40 10.62 13.09
C LEU A 16 -11.16 9.92 13.67
N SER A 17 -10.00 10.05 13.02
CA SER A 17 -8.73 9.54 13.55
C SER A 17 -8.31 10.24 14.84
N ILE A 18 -8.50 11.56 14.94
CA ILE A 18 -8.23 12.30 16.19
C ILE A 18 -9.15 11.80 17.32
N ILE A 19 -10.44 11.61 17.03
CA ILE A 19 -11.40 11.07 17.99
C ILE A 19 -10.98 9.66 18.42
N THR A 20 -10.57 8.83 17.46
CA THR A 20 -10.09 7.46 17.71
C THR A 20 -8.87 7.45 18.62
N ILE A 21 -7.89 8.32 18.40
CA ILE A 21 -6.69 8.43 19.25
C ILE A 21 -7.08 8.75 20.71
N LYS A 22 -8.04 9.66 20.92
CA LYS A 22 -8.55 9.98 22.27
C LYS A 22 -9.24 8.78 22.92
N ILE A 23 -10.07 8.06 22.16
CA ILE A 23 -10.73 6.84 22.63
C ILE A 23 -9.69 5.78 23.01
N LEU A 24 -8.72 5.50 22.13
CA LEU A 24 -7.66 4.52 22.39
C LEU A 24 -6.81 4.90 23.60
N HIS A 25 -6.52 6.19 23.82
CA HIS A 25 -5.84 6.65 25.02
C HIS A 25 -6.62 6.36 26.30
N ARG A 26 -7.93 6.57 26.27
CA ARG A 26 -8.82 6.31 27.40
C ARG A 26 -8.90 4.82 27.74
N PHE A 27 -8.91 3.96 26.73
CA PHE A 27 -9.03 2.50 26.89
C PHE A 27 -7.70 1.75 26.88
N ARG A 28 -6.54 2.43 26.81
CA ARG A 28 -5.21 1.83 26.61
C ARG A 28 -4.80 0.70 27.55
N LYS A 29 -5.38 0.64 28.76
CA LYS A 29 -5.06 -0.36 29.78
C LYS A 29 -5.89 -1.65 29.65
N ARG A 30 -6.78 -1.76 28.66
CA ARG A 30 -7.63 -2.92 28.44
C ARG A 30 -6.97 -3.89 27.45
N GLU A 31 -7.16 -5.19 27.67
CA GLU A 31 -6.55 -6.25 26.85
C GLU A 31 -6.99 -6.21 25.39
N TYR A 32 -8.24 -5.84 25.12
CA TYR A 32 -8.84 -5.86 23.77
C TYR A 32 -8.74 -4.54 23.00
N THR A 33 -7.80 -3.65 23.38
CA THR A 33 -7.65 -2.34 22.72
C THR A 33 -7.23 -2.47 21.24
N TYR A 34 -6.55 -3.56 20.87
CA TYR A 34 -6.22 -3.82 19.47
C TYR A 34 -7.47 -4.11 18.62
N VAL A 35 -8.41 -4.92 19.13
CA VAL A 35 -9.69 -5.21 18.47
C VAL A 35 -10.49 -3.92 18.29
N LEU A 36 -10.51 -3.07 19.32
CA LEU A 36 -11.12 -1.75 19.24
C LEU A 36 -10.51 -0.90 18.12
N THR A 37 -9.20 -0.96 17.94
CA THR A 37 -8.51 -0.21 16.86
C THR A 37 -8.93 -0.69 15.48
N ILE A 38 -9.02 -2.01 15.27
CA ILE A 38 -9.52 -2.61 14.03
C ILE A 38 -10.99 -2.20 13.79
N GLY A 39 -11.83 -2.26 14.82
CA GLY A 39 -13.22 -1.80 14.74
C GLY A 39 -13.33 -0.33 14.36
N MET A 40 -12.52 0.55 14.95
CA MET A 40 -12.48 1.97 14.61
C MET A 40 -11.97 2.21 13.18
N LEU A 41 -11.00 1.42 12.70
CA LEU A 41 -10.54 1.46 11.32
C LEU A 41 -11.67 1.13 10.33
N LEU A 42 -12.44 0.06 10.59
CA LEU A 42 -13.57 -0.33 9.76
C LEU A 42 -14.74 0.66 9.83
N LEU A 43 -14.98 1.27 10.99
CA LEU A 43 -15.97 2.33 11.16
C LEU A 43 -15.59 3.57 10.34
N ILE A 44 -14.34 4.03 10.44
CA ILE A 44 -13.84 5.17 9.67
C ILE A 44 -13.95 4.90 8.17
N TYR A 45 -13.50 3.72 7.73
CA TYR A 45 -13.63 3.27 6.35
C TYR A 45 -15.07 3.39 5.85
N THR A 46 -16.02 2.86 6.61
CA THR A 46 -17.43 2.81 6.24
C THR A 46 -18.07 4.20 6.22
N ILE A 47 -17.85 5.02 7.26
CA ILE A 47 -18.39 6.38 7.35
C ILE A 47 -17.89 7.23 6.19
N VAL A 48 -16.59 7.22 5.91
CA VAL A 48 -16.02 7.98 4.80
C VAL A 48 -16.58 7.51 3.47
N LYS A 49 -16.71 6.19 3.27
CA LYS A 49 -17.26 5.63 2.04
C LYS A 49 -18.74 5.99 1.84
N MET A 50 -19.55 6.02 2.90
CA MET A 50 -20.95 6.46 2.86
C MET A 50 -21.09 7.93 2.48
N LEU A 51 -20.13 8.78 2.88
CA LEU A 51 -20.08 10.19 2.51
C LEU A 51 -19.54 10.42 1.08
N GLY A 52 -19.25 9.36 0.33
CA GLY A 52 -18.67 9.44 -1.01
C GLY A 52 -17.16 9.65 -1.03
N GLY A 53 -16.49 9.55 0.11
CA GLY A 53 -15.03 9.58 0.22
C GLY A 53 -14.35 8.26 -0.14
N ASN A 54 -13.03 8.28 -0.30
CA ASN A 54 -12.23 7.07 -0.44
C ASN A 54 -11.93 6.47 0.95
N GLY A 55 -12.55 5.34 1.27
CA GLY A 55 -12.42 4.69 2.58
C GLY A 55 -11.02 4.12 2.83
N GLU A 56 -10.37 3.60 1.78
CA GLU A 56 -9.01 3.06 1.84
C GLU A 56 -8.00 4.15 2.25
N LEU A 57 -8.15 5.35 1.69
CA LEU A 57 -7.35 6.53 2.08
C LEU A 57 -7.63 6.97 3.52
N ALA A 58 -8.87 6.90 4.00
CA ALA A 58 -9.19 7.21 5.39
C ALA A 58 -8.56 6.23 6.38
N ALA A 59 -8.51 4.94 6.02
CA ALA A 59 -7.79 3.93 6.80
C ALA A 59 -6.27 4.23 6.83
N LEU A 60 -5.69 4.64 5.70
CA LEU A 60 -4.29 5.09 5.62
C LEU A 60 -4.04 6.31 6.53
N ILE A 61 -4.94 7.30 6.51
CA ILE A 61 -4.83 8.49 7.36
C ILE A 61 -4.87 8.11 8.85
N LEU A 62 -5.75 7.19 9.25
CA LEU A 62 -5.77 6.67 10.61
C LEU A 62 -4.42 6.05 11.00
N GLY A 63 -3.85 5.17 10.16
CA GLY A 63 -2.56 4.55 10.41
C GLY A 63 -1.42 5.57 10.55
N LEU A 64 -1.37 6.55 9.62
CA LEU A 64 -0.40 7.64 9.66
C LEU A 64 -0.54 8.48 10.93
N MET A 65 -1.77 8.82 11.33
CA MET A 65 -2.03 9.61 12.53
C MET A 65 -1.73 8.84 13.81
N LEU A 66 -2.03 7.53 13.85
CA LEU A 66 -1.75 6.70 15.01
C LEU A 66 -0.24 6.50 15.21
N SER A 67 0.50 6.25 14.14
CA SER A 67 1.97 6.15 14.17
C SER A 67 2.63 7.46 14.64
N ASN A 68 2.07 8.61 14.23
CA ASN A 68 2.57 9.94 14.58
C ASN A 68 1.82 10.61 15.75
N TYR A 69 1.18 9.85 16.63
CA TYR A 69 0.28 10.39 17.67
C TYR A 69 0.91 11.46 18.58
N LYS A 70 2.23 11.37 18.85
CA LYS A 70 2.94 12.36 19.69
C LYS A 70 2.95 13.74 19.04
N LEU A 71 3.24 13.80 17.74
CA LEU A 71 3.26 15.04 16.96
C LEU A 71 1.86 15.64 16.89
N ILE A 72 0.86 14.80 16.63
CA ILE A 72 -0.55 15.22 16.52
C ILE A 72 -1.09 15.71 17.86
N SER A 73 -0.78 15.02 18.96
CA SER A 73 -1.18 15.45 20.30
C SER A 73 -0.59 16.83 20.64
N LYS A 74 0.69 17.04 20.34
CA LYS A 74 1.37 18.32 20.55
C LYS A 74 0.79 19.43 19.68
N ALA A 75 0.52 19.16 18.41
CA ALA A 75 -0.03 20.14 17.48
C ALA A 75 -1.45 20.59 17.85
N LEU A 76 -2.26 19.66 18.37
CA LEU A 76 -3.67 19.90 18.71
C LEU A 76 -3.89 20.23 20.20
N ASN A 77 -2.82 20.35 21.00
CA ASN A 77 -2.87 20.56 22.45
C ASN A 77 -3.84 19.60 23.17
N ILE A 78 -3.92 18.35 22.72
CA ILE A 78 -4.97 17.43 23.16
C ILE A 78 -4.70 16.93 24.58
N GLU A 79 -3.46 16.57 24.92
CA GLU A 79 -3.05 16.18 26.28
C GLU A 79 -1.53 15.92 26.32
N SER A 80 -0.82 16.50 27.29
CA SER A 80 0.63 16.29 27.46
C SER A 80 1.00 14.89 27.96
N SER A 81 0.03 14.13 28.47
CA SER A 81 0.20 12.78 29.04
C SER A 81 -0.26 11.65 28.10
N LEU A 82 -0.57 11.96 26.85
CA LEU A 82 -0.97 10.99 25.83
C LEU A 82 0.15 9.96 25.58
N ASN A 83 0.02 8.77 26.17
CA ASN A 83 0.95 7.66 25.97
C ASN A 83 0.20 6.40 25.52
N ILE A 84 0.35 6.07 24.24
CA ILE A 84 -0.18 4.85 23.60
C ILE A 84 0.93 4.04 22.94
N SER A 85 2.20 4.23 23.32
CA SER A 85 3.35 3.57 22.68
C SER A 85 3.27 2.05 22.71
N LEU A 86 2.91 1.47 23.88
CA LEU A 86 2.76 0.03 24.04
C LEU A 86 1.63 -0.53 23.16
N LEU A 87 0.54 0.22 23.00
CA LEU A 87 -0.55 -0.16 22.11
C LEU A 87 -0.09 -0.18 20.65
N ILE A 88 0.67 0.83 20.22
CA ILE A 88 1.19 0.90 18.85
C ILE A 88 2.14 -0.26 18.57
N TYR A 89 3.01 -0.60 19.52
CA TYR A 89 3.89 -1.76 19.38
C TYR A 89 3.09 -3.06 19.15
N LYS A 90 2.06 -3.31 19.98
CA LYS A 90 1.19 -4.48 19.81
C LYS A 90 0.40 -4.46 18.49
N LEU A 91 -0.02 -3.26 18.06
CA LEU A 91 -0.71 -3.10 16.79
C LEU A 91 0.21 -3.36 15.60
N ASP A 92 1.48 -2.96 15.68
CA ASP A 92 2.47 -3.22 14.64
C ASP A 92 2.73 -4.73 14.47
N GLU A 93 2.88 -5.45 15.58
CA GLU A 93 3.01 -6.92 15.58
C GLU A 93 1.82 -7.60 14.90
N ILE A 94 0.60 -7.27 15.31
CA ILE A 94 -0.62 -7.83 14.71
C ILE A 94 -0.79 -7.38 13.24
N GLN A 95 -0.46 -6.14 12.92
CA GLN A 95 -0.52 -5.63 11.55
C GLN A 95 0.46 -6.39 10.65
N ASN A 96 1.65 -6.70 11.14
CA ASN A 96 2.65 -7.47 10.40
C ASN A 96 2.16 -8.91 10.17
N GLU A 97 1.58 -9.57 11.17
CA GLU A 97 0.96 -10.89 11.01
C GLU A 97 -0.18 -10.88 9.99
N ILE A 98 -1.07 -9.88 10.08
CA ILE A 98 -2.19 -9.71 9.14
C ILE A 98 -1.68 -9.45 7.72
N SER A 99 -0.68 -8.58 7.57
CA SER A 99 -0.11 -8.23 6.27
C SER A 99 0.55 -9.46 5.63
N PHE A 100 1.33 -10.23 6.41
CA PHE A 100 1.91 -11.48 5.96
C PHE A 100 0.84 -12.50 5.52
N LEU A 101 -0.24 -12.64 6.31
CA LEU A 101 -1.36 -13.50 5.95
C LEU A 101 -2.01 -13.07 4.64
N PHE A 102 -2.30 -11.78 4.46
CA PHE A 102 -2.88 -11.29 3.21
C PHE A 102 -1.93 -11.44 2.03
N GLU A 103 -0.65 -11.11 2.17
CA GLU A 103 0.35 -11.27 1.10
C GLU A 103 0.44 -12.72 0.64
N THR A 104 0.60 -13.66 1.57
CA THR A 104 0.66 -15.10 1.25
C THR A 104 -0.63 -15.57 0.59
N LEU A 105 -1.79 -15.17 1.12
CA LEU A 105 -3.09 -15.47 0.54
C LEU A 105 -3.19 -14.97 -0.90
N PHE A 106 -2.94 -13.68 -1.14
CA PHE A 106 -3.05 -13.07 -2.47
C PHE A 106 -2.07 -13.68 -3.47
N PHE A 107 -0.82 -13.97 -3.08
CA PHE A 107 0.13 -14.61 -3.98
C PHE A 107 -0.25 -16.07 -4.30
N VAL A 108 -0.73 -16.83 -3.31
CA VAL A 108 -1.23 -18.20 -3.55
C VAL A 108 -2.45 -18.18 -4.47
N PHE A 109 -3.43 -17.31 -4.22
CA PHE A 109 -4.59 -17.14 -5.11
C PHE A 109 -4.20 -16.70 -6.51
N LEU A 110 -3.30 -15.73 -6.63
CA LEU A 110 -2.80 -15.28 -7.92
C LEU A 110 -2.11 -16.44 -8.68
N GLY A 111 -1.33 -17.27 -7.99
CA GLY A 111 -0.74 -18.49 -8.55
C GLY A 111 -1.76 -19.55 -8.96
N MET A 112 -2.84 -19.75 -8.19
CA MET A 112 -3.90 -20.72 -8.52
C MET A 112 -4.69 -20.35 -9.76
N VAL A 113 -4.99 -19.07 -9.95
CA VAL A 113 -5.78 -18.58 -11.09
C VAL A 113 -4.89 -18.33 -12.32
N PHE A 114 -3.56 -18.27 -12.13
CA PHE A 114 -2.62 -18.05 -13.22
C PHE A 114 -2.55 -19.26 -14.16
N THR A 115 -2.91 -19.03 -15.42
CA THR A 115 -2.93 -20.06 -16.46
C THR A 115 -1.83 -19.79 -17.48
N ILE A 116 -1.01 -20.81 -17.76
CA ILE A 116 0.02 -20.75 -18.81
C ILE A 116 -0.49 -21.53 -20.02
N ASN A 117 -0.79 -20.80 -21.09
CA ASN A 117 -1.13 -21.39 -22.38
C ASN A 117 0.08 -21.30 -23.30
N ILE A 118 0.59 -22.45 -23.75
CA ILE A 118 1.82 -22.58 -24.55
C ILE A 118 1.75 -21.73 -25.82
N ASP A 119 0.59 -21.68 -26.48
CA ASP A 119 0.43 -20.95 -27.74
C ASP A 119 0.53 -19.43 -27.57
N THR A 120 0.10 -18.91 -26.41
CA THR A 120 0.06 -17.46 -26.14
C THR A 120 1.18 -16.98 -25.23
N ILE A 121 2.07 -17.88 -24.79
CA ILE A 121 3.08 -17.57 -23.77
C ILE A 121 4.06 -16.50 -24.27
N VAL A 122 4.51 -16.62 -25.51
CA VAL A 122 5.48 -15.70 -26.12
C VAL A 122 4.87 -14.33 -26.31
N GLU A 123 3.62 -14.28 -26.78
CA GLU A 123 2.87 -13.03 -26.95
C GLU A 123 2.67 -12.33 -25.61
N ASN A 124 2.10 -13.00 -24.61
CA ASN A 124 1.85 -12.42 -23.29
C ASN A 124 3.12 -11.95 -22.59
N LEU A 125 4.20 -12.74 -22.69
CA LEU A 125 5.50 -12.37 -22.12
C LEU A 125 6.08 -11.13 -22.81
N SER A 126 5.98 -11.04 -24.14
CA SER A 126 6.46 -9.88 -24.89
C SER A 126 5.70 -8.60 -24.50
N ILE A 127 4.37 -8.67 -24.38
CA ILE A 127 3.53 -7.56 -23.95
C ILE A 127 3.89 -7.15 -22.51
N ALA A 128 4.00 -8.11 -21.59
CA ALA A 128 4.37 -7.83 -20.20
C ALA A 128 5.77 -7.20 -20.07
N LEU A 129 6.72 -7.61 -20.91
CA LEU A 129 8.06 -7.03 -20.96
C LEU A 129 8.01 -5.57 -21.43
N ILE A 130 7.21 -5.26 -22.45
CA ILE A 130 7.00 -3.89 -22.92
C ILE A 130 6.40 -3.02 -21.80
N PHE A 131 5.36 -3.49 -21.12
CA PHE A 131 4.77 -2.75 -19.99
C PHE A 131 5.75 -2.56 -18.84
N THR A 132 6.56 -3.58 -18.53
CA THR A 132 7.59 -3.49 -17.50
C THR A 132 8.64 -2.43 -17.87
N LEU A 133 9.06 -2.38 -19.13
CA LEU A 133 10.00 -1.37 -19.61
C LEU A 133 9.40 0.04 -19.54
N ILE A 134 8.13 0.20 -19.93
CA ILE A 134 7.39 1.47 -19.78
C ILE A 134 7.33 1.89 -18.31
N LEU A 135 7.03 0.97 -17.39
CA LEU A 135 7.00 1.24 -15.95
C LEU A 135 8.35 1.72 -15.40
N ILE A 136 9.45 1.09 -15.83
CA ILE A 136 10.80 1.49 -15.40
C ILE A 136 11.17 2.86 -15.97
N VAL A 137 10.90 3.10 -17.26
CA VAL A 137 11.20 4.38 -17.91
C VAL A 137 10.40 5.51 -17.29
N THR A 138 9.08 5.34 -17.13
CA THR A 138 8.22 6.34 -16.48
C THR A 138 8.67 6.60 -15.05
N ARG A 139 9.07 5.56 -14.31
CA ARG A 139 9.61 5.71 -12.96
C ARG A 139 10.94 6.47 -12.93
N TYR A 140 11.85 6.21 -13.85
CA TYR A 140 13.11 6.95 -13.96
C TYR A 140 12.86 8.45 -14.14
N PHE A 141 11.95 8.82 -15.04
CA PHE A 141 11.58 10.21 -15.24
C PHE A 141 10.91 10.79 -13.98
N ALA A 142 9.93 10.10 -13.39
CA ALA A 142 9.25 10.56 -12.18
C ALA A 142 10.24 10.81 -11.03
N VAL A 143 11.18 9.89 -10.79
CA VAL A 143 12.21 10.01 -9.75
C VAL A 143 13.19 11.13 -10.08
N SER A 144 13.62 11.25 -11.34
CA SER A 144 14.56 12.31 -11.74
C SER A 144 13.95 13.71 -11.65
N LEU A 145 12.66 13.85 -11.91
CA LEU A 145 11.96 15.13 -11.75
C LEU A 145 11.72 15.44 -10.27
N ALA A 146 11.27 14.45 -9.48
CA ALA A 146 10.95 14.64 -8.07
C ALA A 146 12.19 14.93 -7.20
N ASN A 147 13.33 14.33 -7.51
CA ASN A 147 14.57 14.48 -6.74
C ASN A 147 15.50 15.58 -7.26
N LYS A 148 15.07 16.37 -8.25
CA LYS A 148 15.92 17.45 -8.79
C LYS A 148 16.16 18.51 -7.71
N GLY A 149 17.40 18.59 -7.21
CA GLY A 149 17.80 19.53 -6.15
C GLY A 149 17.67 18.99 -4.72
N SER A 150 17.35 17.70 -4.52
CA SER A 150 17.39 17.06 -3.20
C SER A 150 18.74 16.42 -2.91
N GLU A 151 19.09 16.26 -1.63
CA GLU A 151 20.30 15.56 -1.18
C GLU A 151 20.33 14.09 -1.64
N VAL A 152 19.15 13.52 -1.89
CA VAL A 152 18.95 12.11 -2.28
C VAL A 152 19.11 11.90 -3.80
N TYR A 153 19.45 12.94 -4.57
CA TYR A 153 19.64 12.81 -6.03
C TYR A 153 20.74 11.80 -6.39
N GLY A 154 21.76 11.64 -5.54
CA GLY A 154 22.82 10.62 -5.71
C GLY A 154 22.30 9.18 -5.67
N ASP A 155 21.18 8.93 -4.98
CA ASP A 155 20.55 7.60 -4.84
C ASP A 155 19.39 7.38 -5.83
N ARG A 156 19.21 8.28 -6.82
CA ARG A 156 18.11 8.19 -7.79
C ARG A 156 18.03 6.85 -8.51
N MET A 157 19.18 6.22 -8.79
CA MET A 157 19.23 4.93 -9.49
C MET A 157 18.71 3.80 -8.61
N THR A 158 19.08 3.80 -7.33
CA THR A 158 18.57 2.88 -6.31
C THR A 158 17.05 3.02 -6.17
N ILE A 159 16.54 4.24 -6.05
CA ILE A 159 15.10 4.53 -5.92
C ILE A 159 14.32 4.08 -7.16
N THR A 160 14.91 4.23 -8.35
CA THR A 160 14.30 3.82 -9.61
C THR A 160 14.20 2.30 -9.71
N ILE A 161 15.26 1.58 -9.31
CA ILE A 161 15.35 0.11 -9.40
C ILE A 161 14.42 -0.58 -8.39
N LEU A 162 14.11 0.06 -7.26
CA LEU A 162 13.15 -0.43 -6.26
C LEU A 162 11.69 -0.34 -6.76
N CYS A 163 11.38 -1.03 -7.86
CA CYS A 163 10.13 -0.92 -8.60
C CYS A 163 9.22 -2.15 -8.51
N ALA A 164 9.60 -3.12 -7.68
CA ALA A 164 8.85 -4.33 -7.36
C ALA A 164 7.36 -4.02 -7.12
N GLN A 165 6.50 -4.66 -7.91
CA GLN A 165 5.07 -4.66 -7.69
C GLN A 165 4.68 -5.87 -6.85
N GLY A 166 3.67 -5.71 -5.99
CA GLY A 166 3.24 -6.75 -5.07
C GLY A 166 1.73 -6.89 -4.97
N ILE A 167 1.22 -6.72 -3.75
CA ILE A 167 -0.17 -7.06 -3.38
C ILE A 167 -1.23 -6.16 -4.05
N VAL A 168 -0.95 -4.88 -4.29
CA VAL A 168 -1.97 -3.94 -4.79
C VAL A 168 -2.39 -4.30 -6.23
N PRO A 169 -1.49 -4.48 -7.21
CA PRO A 169 -1.87 -4.95 -8.54
C PRO A 169 -2.47 -6.36 -8.53
N ALA A 170 -1.94 -7.26 -7.68
CA ALA A 170 -2.46 -8.62 -7.53
C ALA A 170 -3.94 -8.62 -7.09
N SER A 171 -4.26 -7.93 -6.00
CA SER A 171 -5.62 -7.83 -5.47
C SER A 171 -6.58 -7.16 -6.45
N LEU A 172 -6.14 -6.10 -7.15
CA LEU A 172 -6.96 -5.42 -8.16
C LEU A 172 -7.25 -6.33 -9.36
N SER A 173 -6.26 -7.10 -9.81
CA SER A 173 -6.45 -8.06 -10.92
C SER A 173 -7.49 -9.12 -10.60
N ILE A 174 -7.46 -9.68 -9.38
CA ILE A 174 -8.42 -10.65 -8.90
C ILE A 174 -9.81 -10.01 -8.74
N TYR A 175 -9.87 -8.78 -8.21
CA TYR A 175 -11.11 -8.04 -8.05
C TYR A 175 -11.83 -7.81 -9.39
N LEU A 176 -11.07 -7.54 -10.47
CA LEU A 176 -11.63 -7.32 -11.81
C LEU A 176 -12.29 -8.57 -12.41
N LEU A 177 -11.91 -9.78 -11.98
CA LEU A 177 -12.54 -11.02 -12.45
C LEU A 177 -14.04 -11.10 -12.12
N ARG A 178 -14.48 -10.36 -11.09
CA ARG A 178 -15.88 -10.28 -10.67
C ARG A 178 -16.75 -9.53 -11.67
N TYR A 179 -16.16 -8.67 -12.50
CA TYR A 179 -16.88 -7.95 -13.54
C TYR A 179 -16.90 -8.79 -14.83
N ASN A 180 -17.95 -8.59 -15.64
CA ASN A 180 -18.06 -9.20 -16.98
C ASN A 180 -17.26 -8.38 -18.00
N LEU A 181 -15.97 -8.23 -17.75
CA LEU A 181 -15.05 -7.57 -18.67
C LEU A 181 -14.54 -8.57 -19.73
N PRO A 182 -14.48 -8.17 -21.01
CA PRO A 182 -13.75 -8.95 -22.01
C PRO A 182 -12.27 -9.05 -21.59
N LEU A 183 -11.62 -10.16 -21.90
CA LEU A 183 -10.19 -10.38 -21.64
C LEU A 183 -9.76 -10.33 -20.16
N LYS A 184 -10.69 -10.41 -19.20
CA LYS A 184 -10.38 -10.34 -17.76
C LYS A 184 -9.30 -11.33 -17.30
N TYR A 185 -9.29 -12.54 -17.87
CA TYR A 185 -8.28 -13.56 -17.58
C TYR A 185 -6.91 -13.20 -18.19
N THR A 186 -6.88 -12.75 -19.45
CA THR A 186 -5.66 -12.27 -20.10
C THR A 186 -5.04 -11.09 -19.35
N PHE A 187 -5.87 -10.15 -18.90
CA PHE A 187 -5.44 -9.00 -18.12
C PHE A 187 -4.80 -9.42 -16.80
N MET A 188 -5.42 -10.37 -16.08
CA MET A 188 -4.85 -10.93 -14.85
C MET A 188 -3.50 -11.61 -15.11
N THR A 189 -3.43 -12.46 -16.15
CA THR A 189 -2.21 -13.16 -16.56
C THR A 189 -1.08 -12.16 -16.89
N LEU A 190 -1.38 -11.07 -17.60
CA LEU A 190 -0.42 -10.01 -17.88
C LEU A 190 0.07 -9.30 -16.61
N ILE A 191 -0.81 -8.99 -15.67
CA ILE A 191 -0.42 -8.41 -14.37
C ILE A 191 0.51 -9.36 -13.61
N THR A 192 0.20 -10.67 -13.59
CA THR A 192 1.07 -11.67 -12.97
C THR A 192 2.46 -11.68 -13.59
N TYR A 193 2.57 -11.65 -14.93
CA TYR A 193 3.86 -11.54 -15.60
C TYR A 193 4.61 -10.25 -15.23
N ILE A 194 3.93 -9.11 -15.18
CA ILE A 194 4.53 -7.82 -14.79
C ILE A 194 5.04 -7.86 -13.33
N ILE A 195 4.28 -8.46 -12.41
CA ILE A 195 4.71 -8.63 -11.01
C ILE A 195 6.00 -9.46 -10.95
N ILE A 196 6.05 -10.59 -11.66
CA ILE A 196 7.24 -11.46 -11.69
C ILE A 196 8.44 -10.69 -12.28
N LEU A 197 8.26 -10.02 -13.43
CA LEU A 197 9.34 -9.29 -14.10
C LEU A 197 9.85 -8.11 -13.26
N THR A 198 8.97 -7.32 -12.66
CA THR A 198 9.37 -6.17 -11.82
C THR A 198 10.11 -6.62 -10.55
N ASN A 199 9.72 -7.74 -9.96
CA ASN A 199 10.44 -8.35 -8.83
C ASN A 199 11.83 -8.82 -9.25
N LEU A 200 11.95 -9.54 -10.38
CA LEU A 200 13.25 -9.96 -10.92
C LEU A 200 14.17 -8.77 -11.20
N VAL A 201 13.65 -7.72 -11.86
CA VAL A 201 14.41 -6.49 -12.13
C VAL A 201 14.91 -5.86 -10.83
N THR A 202 14.05 -5.77 -9.82
CA THR A 202 14.42 -5.18 -8.53
C THR A 202 15.49 -6.01 -7.83
N THR A 203 15.33 -7.33 -7.77
CA THR A 203 16.31 -8.25 -7.14
C THR A 203 17.68 -8.16 -7.84
N ILE A 204 17.71 -8.26 -9.17
CA ILE A 204 18.97 -8.18 -9.94
C ILE A 204 19.59 -6.78 -9.82
N GLY A 205 18.77 -5.73 -9.93
CA GLY A 205 19.26 -4.35 -9.87
C GLY A 205 19.83 -3.98 -8.50
N VAL A 206 19.19 -4.39 -7.40
CA VAL A 206 19.71 -4.18 -6.05
C VAL A 206 21.03 -4.92 -5.86
N TRP A 207 21.11 -6.16 -6.32
CA TRP A 207 22.35 -6.95 -6.25
C TRP A 207 23.50 -6.28 -7.02
N LEU A 208 23.25 -5.77 -8.23
CA LEU A 208 24.25 -5.05 -9.03
C LEU A 208 24.71 -3.75 -8.35
N ILE A 209 23.78 -2.94 -7.81
CA ILE A 209 24.12 -1.70 -7.11
C ILE A 209 24.90 -1.98 -5.83
N SER A 210 24.50 -3.00 -5.07
CA SER A 210 25.17 -3.35 -3.81
C SER A 210 26.63 -3.74 -4.03
N ARG A 211 26.99 -4.32 -5.19
CA ARG A 211 28.36 -4.69 -5.53
C ARG A 211 29.21 -3.51 -5.99
N GLY A 212 28.61 -2.46 -6.57
CA GLY A 212 29.35 -1.29 -7.05
C GLY A 212 29.67 -0.25 -5.97
N ARG A 213 29.21 -0.45 -4.72
CA ARG A 213 29.46 0.44 -3.57
C ARG A 213 30.50 -0.08 -2.58
N TYR A 214 31.07 -1.26 -2.83
CA TYR A 214 32.24 -1.81 -2.14
C TYR A 214 33.43 -1.82 -3.10
#